data_AF-A0A441YS69-F1
#
_entry.id   AF-A0A441YS69-F1
#
_cell.length_a   1.000
_cell.length_b   1.000
_cell.length_c   1.000
_cell.angle_alpha   90.00
_cell.angle_beta   90.00
_cell.angle_gamma   90.00
#
_symmetry.space_group_name_H-M   'P 1'
#
loop_
_entity.id
_entity.type
_entity.pdbx_description
1 polymer ?
#
loop_
_entity_poly.entity_id
_entity_poly.type
_entity_poly.pdbx_seq_one_letter_code
_entity_poly.pdbx_strand_id
1 'polypeptide(L)' 'MGPTRRRLPPYRLRLLFWDGSGMVLASKWLESGRFTWPPIRDGSIRLTREELALLVAGLDWTRVAKKHVKRPVRAA' A
#
# COMPACT_ATOMS: atom_id res chain seq x y z
N MET A 1 -12.39 36.93 0.70
CA MET A 1 -11.62 36.16 -0.30
C MET A 1 -10.80 35.13 0.46
N GLY A 2 -11.36 33.93 0.68
CA GLY A 2 -10.72 32.89 1.51
C GLY A 2 -9.55 32.23 0.79
N PRO A 3 -8.56 31.68 1.50
CA PRO A 3 -7.41 31.04 0.87
C PRO A 3 -7.87 29.88 0.01
N THR A 4 -7.61 29.98 -1.30
CA THR A 4 -7.82 28.90 -2.26
C THR A 4 -7.04 27.68 -1.78
N ARG A 5 -7.72 26.64 -1.28
CA ARG A 5 -7.08 25.36 -0.97
C ARG A 5 -6.41 24.88 -2.26
N ARG A 6 -5.07 24.99 -2.34
CA ARG A 6 -4.30 24.36 -3.40
C ARG A 6 -4.64 22.87 -3.39
N ARG A 7 -5.39 22.41 -4.38
CA ARG A 7 -5.46 20.99 -4.70
C ARG A 7 -4.04 20.57 -5.07
N LEU A 8 -3.36 19.85 -4.17
CA LEU A 8 -2.11 19.20 -4.53
C LEU A 8 -2.40 18.19 -5.63
N PRO A 9 -1.48 18.03 -6.60
CA PRO A 9 -1.65 17.02 -7.64
C PRO A 9 -1.78 15.62 -7.00
N PRO A 10 -2.59 14.73 -7.61
CA PRO A 10 -2.77 13.37 -7.11
C PRO A 10 -1.44 12.62 -7.06
N TYR A 11 -1.26 11.78 -6.06
CA TYR A 11 -0.03 11.00 -5.89
C TYR A 11 0.04 9.88 -6.92
N ARG A 12 1.20 9.68 -7.56
CA ARG A 12 1.44 8.61 -8.53
C ARG A 12 2.35 7.53 -7.96
N LEU A 13 1.88 6.29 -8.00
CA LEU A 13 2.63 5.06 -7.71
C LEU A 13 3.17 4.47 -9.01
N ARG A 14 4.42 4.03 -8.98
CA ARG A 14 5.06 3.21 -10.01
C ARG A 14 5.70 2.01 -9.32
N LEU A 15 5.32 0.81 -9.74
CA LEU A 15 5.81 -0.45 -9.19
C LEU A 15 6.37 -1.31 -10.31
N LEU A 16 7.57 -1.84 -10.12
CA LEU A 16 8.12 -2.90 -10.96
C LEU A 16 8.26 -4.14 -10.07
N PHE A 17 7.64 -5.25 -10.45
CA PHE A 17 7.70 -6.50 -9.67
C PHE A 17 7.61 -7.73 -10.56
N TRP A 18 8.02 -8.88 -10.02
CA TRP A 18 7.85 -10.19 -10.65
C TRP A 18 6.66 -10.90 -10.02
N ASP A 19 5.72 -11.39 -10.83
CA ASP A 19 4.50 -12.05 -10.34
C ASP A 19 4.57 -13.58 -10.32
N GLY A 20 5.69 -14.16 -10.75
CA GLY A 20 5.87 -15.61 -10.93
C GLY A 20 5.89 -16.02 -12.40
N SER A 21 5.22 -15.26 -13.28
CA SER A 21 5.14 -15.51 -14.73
C SER A 21 5.97 -14.53 -15.56
N GLY A 22 6.13 -13.30 -15.05
CA GLY A 22 6.75 -12.24 -15.81
C GLY A 22 7.03 -10.99 -14.97
N MET A 23 7.71 -10.05 -15.61
CA MET A 23 7.93 -8.72 -15.06
C MET A 23 6.72 -7.83 -15.34
N VAL A 24 6.18 -7.21 -14.30
CA VAL A 24 4.99 -6.36 -14.35
C VAL A 24 5.36 -4.94 -13.93
N LEU A 25 4.97 -3.98 -14.76
CA LEU A 25 5.01 -2.55 -14.44
C LEU A 25 3.58 -2.05 -14.16
N ALA A 26 3.32 -1.65 -12.93
CA ALA A 26 2.04 -1.04 -12.53
C ALA A 26 2.20 0.46 -12.28
N SER A 27 1.21 1.24 -12.73
CA SER A 27 1.09 2.66 -12.44
C SER A 27 -0.30 2.98 -11.90
N LYS A 28 -0.38 3.72 -10.78
CA LYS A 28 -1.67 4.11 -10.18
C LYS A 28 -1.64 5.54 -9.69
N TRP A 29 -2.72 6.28 -9.93
CA TRP A 29 -2.96 7.58 -9.33
C TRP A 29 -3.89 7.44 -8.12
N LEU A 30 -3.62 8.20 -7.07
CA LEU A 30 -4.53 8.34 -5.94
C LEU A 30 -5.33 9.63 -6.07
N GLU A 31 -6.65 9.50 -6.13
CA GLU A 31 -7.58 10.63 -6.06
C GLU A 31 -7.51 11.35 -4.70
N SER A 32 -7.09 10.64 -3.65
CA SER A 32 -6.86 11.19 -2.31
C SER A 32 -5.90 10.31 -1.49
N GLY A 33 -5.29 10.86 -0.44
CA GLY A 33 -4.30 10.15 0.38
C GLY A 33 -2.87 10.27 -0.15
N ARG A 34 -1.94 9.55 0.50
CA ARG A 34 -0.50 9.54 0.16
C ARG A 34 0.01 8.11 0.18
N PHE A 35 0.97 7.81 -0.68
CA PHE A 35 1.72 6.56 -0.57
C PHE A 35 2.78 6.70 0.55
N THR A 36 2.64 5.91 1.60
CA THR A 36 3.71 5.70 2.58
C THR A 36 4.51 4.49 2.15
N TRP A 37 5.72 4.68 1.65
CA TRP A 37 6.56 3.56 1.24
C TRP A 37 7.20 2.87 2.44
N PRO A 38 7.21 1.53 2.51
CA PRO A 38 8.11 0.81 3.39
C PRO A 38 9.57 1.11 3.07
N PRO A 39 10.45 1.02 4.08
CA PRO A 39 11.88 1.11 3.85
C PRO A 39 12.31 -0.01 2.91
N ILE A 40 13.07 0.36 1.87
CA ILE A 40 13.68 -0.59 0.96
C ILE A 40 14.79 -1.32 1.73
N ARG A 41 14.79 -2.65 1.69
CA ARG A 41 15.84 -3.50 2.25
C ARG A 41 16.38 -4.38 1.14
N ASP A 42 17.70 -4.47 1.02
CA ASP A 42 18.35 -5.30 -0.01
C ASP A 42 17.89 -4.98 -1.44
N GLY A 43 17.65 -3.70 -1.74
CA GLY A 43 17.22 -3.24 -3.06
C GLY A 43 15.78 -3.61 -3.45
N SER A 44 15.01 -4.23 -2.56
CA SER A 44 13.62 -4.62 -2.83
C SER A 44 12.71 -4.34 -1.64
N ILE A 45 11.40 -4.44 -1.87
CA ILE A 45 10.38 -4.40 -0.82
C ILE A 45 9.60 -5.70 -0.92
N ARG A 46 9.54 -6.45 0.19
CA ARG A 46 8.64 -7.59 0.31
C ARG A 46 7.34 -7.11 0.94
N LEU A 47 6.24 -7.23 0.21
CA LEU A 47 4.89 -6.95 0.70
C LEU A 47 4.07 -8.24 0.65
N THR A 48 3.26 -8.45 1.70
CA THR A 48 2.13 -9.36 1.63
C THR A 48 1.03 -8.82 0.71
N ARG A 49 0.07 -9.67 0.35
CA ARG A 49 -1.06 -9.27 -0.49
C ARG A 49 -1.86 -8.13 0.14
N GLU A 50 -2.03 -8.18 1.46
CA GLU A 50 -2.76 -7.19 2.25
C GLU A 50 -2.01 -5.86 2.30
N GLU A 51 -0.70 -5.89 2.55
CA GLU A 51 0.14 -4.68 2.56
C GLU A 51 0.16 -4.00 1.19
N LEU A 52 0.24 -4.78 0.10
CA LEU A 52 0.11 -4.25 -1.26
C LEU A 52 -1.27 -3.62 -1.49
N ALA A 53 -2.36 -4.27 -1.07
CA ALA A 53 -3.72 -3.76 -1.21
C ALA A 53 -3.92 -2.42 -0.48
N LEU A 54 -3.38 -2.28 0.74
CA LEU A 54 -3.42 -1.06 1.52
C LEU A 54 -2.61 0.07 0.86
N LEU A 55 -1.40 -0.25 0.40
CA LEU A 55 -0.53 0.69 -0.30
C LEU A 55 -1.24 1.24 -1.54
N VAL A 56 -1.80 0.38 -2.41
CA VAL A 56 -2.51 0.84 -3.61
C VAL A 56 -3.81 1.58 -3.30
N ALA A 57 -4.41 1.37 -2.12
CA ALA A 57 -5.55 2.14 -1.66
C ALA A 57 -5.16 3.53 -1.10
N GLY A 58 -3.87 3.83 -0.95
CA GLY A 58 -3.39 5.07 -0.33
C GLY A 58 -3.61 5.11 1.19
N LEU A 59 -3.82 3.94 1.81
CA LEU A 59 -3.97 3.80 3.26
C LEU A 59 -2.60 3.67 3.92
N ASP A 60 -2.47 4.22 5.12
CA ASP A 60 -1.24 4.11 5.90
C ASP A 60 -1.08 2.68 6.46
N TRP A 61 -0.40 1.83 5.68
CA TRP A 61 -0.15 0.44 6.04
C TRP A 61 0.69 0.30 7.32
N THR A 62 1.47 1.32 7.73
CA THR A 62 2.23 1.30 9.00
C THR A 62 1.33 1.27 10.23
N ARG A 63 0.07 1.69 10.08
CA ARG A 63 -0.95 1.68 11.14
C ARG A 63 -1.81 0.42 11.12
N VAL A 64 -1.62 -0.46 10.14
CA VAL A 64 -2.35 -1.73 10.09
C VAL A 64 -1.59 -2.78 10.88
N ALA A 65 -1.96 -2.93 12.15
CA ALA A 65 -1.46 -4.01 12.98
C ALA A 65 -2.04 -5.34 12.48
N LYS A 66 -1.18 -6.32 12.19
CA LYS A 66 -1.62 -7.72 12.02
C LYS A 66 -2.19 -8.18 13.35
N LYS A 67 -3.51 -8.19 13.47
CA LYS A 67 -4.18 -8.74 14.64
C LYS A 67 -3.94 -10.26 14.60
N HIS A 68 -3.11 -10.77 15.51
CA HIS A 68 -2.99 -12.20 15.71
C HIS A 68 -4.35 -12.72 16.22
N VAL A 69 -5.16 -13.24 15.29
CA VAL A 69 -6.40 -13.92 15.63
C VAL A 69 -6.01 -15.30 16.13
N LYS A 70 -6.32 -15.60 17.40
CA LYS A 70 -6.15 -16.95 17.94
C LYS A 70 -6.97 -17.90 17.08
N ARG A 71 -6.38 -19.03 16.67
CA ARG A 71 -7.08 -20.04 15.89
C ARG A 71 -8.35 -20.44 16.65
N PRO A 72 -9.55 -20.30 16.07
CA PRO A 72 -10.77 -20.62 16.79
C PRO A 72 -10.72 -22.09 17.21
N VAL A 73 -10.94 -22.33 18.50
CA VAL A 73 -11.06 -23.67 19.05
C VAL A 73 -12.52 -24.07 18.90
N ARG A 74 -12.77 -25.29 18.40
CA ARG A 74 -14.13 -25.83 18.28
C ARG A 74 -14.77 -25.81 19.67
N ALA A 75 -15.91 -25.13 19.81
CA ALA A 75 -16.72 -25.23 21.02
C ALA A 75 -17.26 -26.67 21.11
N ALA A 76 -17.13 -27.27 22.29
CA ALA A 76 -17.59 -28.61 22.59
C ALA A 76 -19.12 -28.69 22.55
#